data_AF-A0A7S3NK12-F1
#
_entry.id   AF-A0A7S3NK12-F1
#
_cell.length_a   1.000
_cell.length_b   1.000
_cell.length_c   1.000
_cell.angle_alpha   90.00
_cell.angle_beta   90.00
_cell.angle_gamma   90.00
#
_symmetry.space_group_name_H-M   'P 1'
#
loop_
_entity.id
_entity.type
_entity.pdbx_description
1 polymer ?
#
loop_
_entity_poly.entity_id
_entity_poly.type
_entity_poly.pdbx_seq_one_letter_code
_entity_poly.pdbx_strand_id
1 'polypeptide(L)'
;MRVVLINTRSYWRKIGCGEDEIDLKEKLSSMSFVGFLLFFSIALGSANYFEAANFVQVFCMRRMFGALINAILMVCAFLVDVYGQPPPIPNSDIFHVTKIIGPFSFFTKQAITIQTTHSLLSFLAEASLGTKWPLFALLEAVHETATPVAVIGISLTLLFLRLNWFESNWRKEALYPWLRRGVPLGTIALVGHLLSFPVAFFDVLFVKRPITMTQLTNRNVATILLIDARRSAFFLFLYNYFFVGFTLLNAKFNGGYFPYPFMRAFDTSKKWFLFSLVILIFTTLFVMPIVLVIKFLSTRMSQ
;
A
#
# COMPACT_ATOMS: atom_id res chain seq x y z
N MET A 1 -22.29 -6.92 26.92
CA MET A 1 -21.70 -7.19 25.60
C MET A 1 -20.58 -8.21 25.79
N ARG A 2 -20.83 -9.51 25.54
CA ARG A 2 -19.82 -10.58 25.73
C ARG A 2 -19.03 -10.71 24.43
N VAL A 3 -17.74 -10.41 24.46
CA VAL A 3 -16.81 -10.68 23.36
C VAL A 3 -16.62 -12.19 23.29
N VAL A 4 -17.23 -12.83 22.29
CA VAL A 4 -16.98 -14.23 21.98
C VAL A 4 -15.62 -14.31 21.31
N LEU A 5 -14.59 -14.67 22.08
CA LEU A 5 -13.30 -15.11 21.54
C LEU A 5 -13.55 -16.44 20.81
N ILE A 6 -13.78 -16.37 19.50
CA ILE A 6 -13.84 -17.55 18.65
C ILE A 6 -12.44 -18.16 18.66
N ASN A 7 -12.33 -19.36 19.22
CA ASN A 7 -11.13 -20.18 19.19
C ASN A 7 -10.87 -20.61 17.74
N THR A 8 -10.12 -19.80 17.01
CA THR A 8 -9.83 -19.97 15.57
C THR A 8 -9.24 -21.35 15.26
N ARG A 9 -8.49 -21.97 16.18
CA ARG A 9 -7.96 -23.34 16.03
C ARG A 9 -9.04 -24.40 15.81
N SER A 10 -10.20 -24.27 16.45
CA SER A 10 -11.31 -25.22 16.29
C SER A 10 -11.99 -25.09 14.92
N TYR A 11 -12.05 -23.87 14.39
CA TYR A 11 -12.62 -23.61 13.07
C TYR A 11 -11.78 -24.22 11.95
N TRP A 12 -10.44 -24.10 12.04
CA TRP A 12 -9.52 -24.66 11.04
C TRP A 12 -9.53 -26.20 10.97
N ARG A 13 -9.74 -26.92 12.09
CA ARG A 13 -9.84 -28.40 12.07
C ARG A 13 -11.13 -28.93 11.44
N LYS A 14 -12.23 -28.17 11.47
CA LYS A 14 -13.54 -28.64 10.98
C LYS A 14 -13.69 -28.59 9.45
N ILE A 15 -12.77 -27.95 8.73
CA ILE A 15 -12.87 -27.72 7.28
C ILE A 15 -12.13 -28.77 6.44
N GLY A 16 -11.61 -29.85 7.05
CA GLY A 16 -11.10 -31.00 6.30
C GLY A 16 -9.93 -30.69 5.35
N CYS A 17 -9.11 -29.68 5.66
CA CYS A 17 -7.82 -29.52 4.99
C CYS A 17 -6.89 -30.63 5.49
N GLY A 18 -6.74 -31.66 4.67
CA GLY A 18 -5.83 -32.77 4.90
C GLY A 18 -4.40 -32.30 5.13
N GLU A 19 -3.67 -33.13 5.88
CA GLU A 19 -2.26 -33.00 6.23
C GLU A 19 -1.36 -33.15 5.01
N ASP A 20 -1.44 -32.23 4.05
CA ASP A 20 -0.37 -32.00 3.08
C ASP A 20 0.43 -30.78 3.54
N GLU A 21 1.23 -31.01 4.60
CA GLU A 21 2.25 -30.09 5.10
C GLU A 21 3.46 -30.10 4.13
N ILE A 22 3.19 -29.78 2.86
CA ILE A 22 4.22 -29.62 1.82
C ILE A 22 4.66 -28.15 1.84
N ASP A 23 5.78 -27.93 2.51
CA ASP A 23 6.86 -27.05 2.04
C ASP A 23 6.51 -25.57 1.75
N LEU A 24 5.60 -25.00 2.53
CA LEU A 24 5.28 -23.56 2.47
C LEU A 24 6.37 -22.69 3.13
N LYS A 25 7.18 -23.29 4.02
CA LYS A 25 8.28 -22.60 4.72
C LYS A 25 9.46 -22.31 3.79
N GLU A 26 9.73 -23.17 2.80
CA GLU A 26 10.87 -22.99 1.90
C GLU A 26 10.54 -22.01 0.76
N LYS A 27 9.27 -21.92 0.32
CA LYS A 27 8.85 -20.92 -0.69
C LYS A 27 8.74 -19.48 -0.19
N LEU A 28 8.50 -19.27 1.11
CA LEU A 28 8.50 -17.93 1.72
C LEU A 28 9.90 -17.31 1.81
N SER A 29 10.97 -18.10 1.61
CA SER A 29 12.35 -17.61 1.57
C SER A 29 12.70 -16.84 0.27
N SER A 30 11.82 -16.84 -0.73
CA SER A 30 12.02 -16.15 -2.00
C SER A 30 11.48 -14.70 -2.05
N MET A 31 11.02 -14.14 -0.91
CA MET A 31 10.62 -12.73 -0.77
C MET A 31 11.80 -11.73 -0.79
N SER A 32 12.83 -12.00 -1.61
CA SER A 32 13.98 -11.11 -1.82
C SER A 32 13.68 -9.93 -2.74
N PHE A 33 12.46 -9.75 -3.24
CA PHE A 33 12.11 -8.56 -4.02
C PHE A 33 12.14 -7.27 -3.17
N VAL A 34 11.70 -7.35 -1.90
CA VAL A 34 11.78 -6.23 -0.95
C VAL A 34 13.24 -5.98 -0.53
N GLY A 35 14.01 -7.06 -0.34
CA GLY A 35 15.45 -6.97 -0.07
C GLY A 35 16.27 -6.39 -1.23
N PHE A 36 15.91 -6.72 -2.47
CA PHE A 36 16.56 -6.20 -3.68
C PHE A 36 16.30 -4.70 -3.88
N LEU A 37 15.05 -4.23 -3.64
CA LEU A 37 14.72 -2.80 -3.69
C LEU A 37 15.41 -1.99 -2.57
N LEU A 38 15.54 -2.58 -1.38
CA LEU A 38 16.29 -1.98 -0.26
C LEU A 38 17.79 -1.91 -0.56
N PHE A 39 18.38 -2.96 -1.12
CA PHE A 39 19.80 -2.98 -1.47
C PHE A 39 20.14 -1.99 -2.58
N PHE A 40 19.29 -1.86 -3.60
CA PHE A 40 19.48 -0.88 -4.69
C PHE A 40 19.35 0.57 -4.22
N SER A 41 18.48 0.82 -3.22
CA SER A 41 18.29 2.17 -2.64
C SER A 41 19.45 2.55 -1.70
N ILE A 42 20.06 1.59 -1.01
CA ILE A 42 21.23 1.81 -0.15
C ILE A 42 22.50 1.99 -0.99
N ALA A 43 22.65 1.25 -2.09
CA ALA A 43 23.81 1.34 -2.98
C ALA A 43 23.92 2.67 -3.75
N LEU A 44 22.81 3.40 -3.93
CA LEU A 44 22.81 4.73 -4.56
C LEU A 44 23.06 5.88 -3.56
N GLY A 45 23.18 5.60 -2.26
CA GLY A 45 23.26 6.61 -1.20
C GLY A 45 24.67 6.96 -0.71
N SER A 46 25.74 6.44 -1.31
CA SER A 46 27.12 6.74 -0.90
C SER A 46 27.75 7.85 -1.75
N ALA A 47 27.17 9.04 -1.70
CA ALA A 47 27.85 10.24 -2.18
C ALA A 47 27.29 11.48 -1.49
N ASN A 48 27.91 11.82 -0.35
CA ASN A 48 28.32 13.15 0.07
C ASN A 48 28.07 13.39 1.56
N TYR A 49 29.19 13.56 2.26
CA TYR A 49 29.33 14.26 3.52
C TYR A 49 28.79 15.69 3.36
N PHE A 50 27.51 15.91 3.65
CA PHE A 50 26.92 17.25 3.75
C PHE A 50 26.58 17.56 5.21
N GLU A 51 27.58 18.09 5.90
CA GLU A 51 27.58 18.96 7.09
C GLU A 51 26.62 18.69 8.26
N ALA A 52 27.25 18.39 9.41
CA ALA A 52 26.65 18.31 10.75
C ALA A 52 25.91 19.59 11.22
N ALA A 53 26.04 20.72 10.52
CA ALA A 53 25.37 21.98 10.84
C ALA A 53 23.85 21.95 10.54
N ASN A 54 23.39 21.13 9.60
CA ASN A 54 21.97 20.98 9.27
C ASN A 54 21.24 19.96 10.17
N PHE A 55 21.97 19.23 11.01
CA PHE A 55 21.44 18.13 11.83
C PHE A 55 20.36 18.59 12.82
N VAL A 56 20.56 19.76 13.45
CA VAL A 56 19.62 20.33 14.43
C VAL A 56 18.34 20.86 13.76
N GLN A 57 18.39 21.23 12.48
CA GLN A 57 17.22 21.78 11.78
C GLN A 57 16.29 20.71 11.19
N VAL A 58 16.80 19.50 10.93
CA VAL A 58 16.03 18.44 10.29
C VAL A 58 15.31 17.56 11.31
N PHE A 59 15.87 17.32 12.49
CA PHE A 59 15.24 16.46 13.50
C PHE A 59 13.96 17.08 14.09
N CYS A 60 12.86 16.34 14.03
CA CYS A 60 11.58 16.78 14.59
C CYS A 60 10.88 15.62 15.30
N MET A 61 10.82 15.68 16.63
CA MET A 61 10.12 14.66 17.44
C MET A 61 8.68 14.43 16.98
N ARG A 62 7.97 15.50 16.58
CA ARG A 62 6.60 15.39 16.06
C ARG A 62 6.53 14.55 14.78
N ARG A 63 7.51 14.68 13.89
CA ARG A 63 7.60 13.91 12.63
C ARG A 63 7.90 12.44 12.92
N MET A 64 8.84 12.17 13.83
CA MET A 64 9.17 10.82 14.27
C MET A 64 7.96 10.11 14.92
N PHE A 65 7.26 10.78 15.85
CA PHE A 65 6.05 10.23 16.46
C PHE A 65 4.93 10.01 15.43
N GLY A 66 4.76 10.95 14.50
CA GLY A 66 3.81 10.78 13.40
C GLY A 66 4.12 9.58 12.51
N ALA A 67 5.40 9.38 12.15
CA ALA A 67 5.85 8.23 11.39
C ALA A 67 5.65 6.91 12.16
N LEU A 68 5.89 6.90 13.48
CA LEU A 68 5.63 5.74 14.34
C LEU A 68 4.14 5.39 14.36
N ILE A 69 3.26 6.37 14.55
CA ILE A 69 1.80 6.16 14.55
C ILE A 69 1.36 5.58 13.20
N ASN A 70 1.83 6.14 12.08
CA ASN A 70 1.54 5.61 10.74
C ASN A 70 2.01 4.17 10.58
N ALA A 71 3.24 3.86 11.02
CA ALA A 71 3.78 2.51 10.96
C ALA A 71 2.93 1.52 11.75
N ILE A 72 2.53 1.86 12.98
CA ILE A 72 1.66 1.01 13.81
C ILE A 72 0.31 0.79 13.12
N LEU A 73 -0.35 1.86 12.66
CA LEU A 73 -1.65 1.76 11.99
C LEU A 73 -1.57 0.88 10.73
N MET A 74 -0.54 1.06 9.90
CA MET A 74 -0.38 0.27 8.68
C MET A 74 0.03 -1.17 8.95
N VAL A 75 0.81 -1.45 10.00
CA VAL A 75 1.06 -2.83 10.43
C VAL A 75 -0.24 -3.46 10.92
N CYS A 76 -1.05 -2.76 11.72
CA CYS A 76 -2.36 -3.27 12.14
C CYS A 76 -3.28 -3.56 10.95
N ALA A 77 -3.41 -2.65 9.97
CA ALA A 77 -4.19 -2.91 8.76
C ALA A 77 -3.67 -4.10 7.96
N PHE A 78 -2.34 -4.20 7.80
CA PHE A 78 -1.71 -5.34 7.13
C PHE A 78 -1.99 -6.66 7.84
N LEU A 79 -1.86 -6.70 9.17
CA LEU A 79 -2.15 -7.91 9.96
C LEU A 79 -3.63 -8.28 9.89
N VAL A 80 -4.55 -7.32 9.98
CA VAL A 80 -5.99 -7.56 9.83
C VAL A 80 -6.30 -8.11 8.44
N ASP A 81 -5.67 -7.59 7.39
CA ASP A 81 -5.90 -8.07 6.04
C ASP A 81 -5.23 -9.44 5.80
N VAL A 82 -4.04 -9.70 6.32
CA VAL A 82 -3.35 -11.01 6.17
C VAL A 82 -4.02 -12.11 6.97
N TYR A 83 -4.35 -11.85 8.25
CA TYR A 83 -4.83 -12.87 9.18
C TYR A 83 -6.35 -12.85 9.40
N GLY A 84 -7.02 -11.74 9.07
CA GLY A 84 -8.47 -11.62 9.22
C GLY A 84 -9.27 -12.14 8.03
N GLN A 85 -8.68 -12.19 6.84
CA GLN A 85 -9.37 -12.69 5.65
C GLN A 85 -9.67 -14.18 5.81
N PRO A 86 -10.92 -14.62 5.60
CA PRO A 86 -11.25 -16.03 5.69
C PRO A 86 -10.56 -16.82 4.57
N PRO A 87 -10.29 -18.12 4.77
CA PRO A 87 -9.75 -18.95 3.71
C PRO A 87 -10.70 -18.97 2.51
N PRO A 88 -10.16 -19.03 1.29
CA PRO A 88 -10.99 -19.13 0.10
C PRO A 88 -11.87 -20.39 0.14
N ILE A 89 -13.12 -20.26 -0.30
CA ILE A 89 -14.06 -21.39 -0.35
C ILE A 89 -13.61 -22.34 -1.46
N PRO A 90 -13.39 -23.65 -1.19
CA PRO A 90 -12.98 -24.60 -2.23
C PRO A 90 -13.85 -24.51 -3.48
N ASN A 91 -13.22 -24.54 -4.65
CA ASN A 91 -13.85 -24.44 -5.97
C ASN A 91 -14.57 -23.11 -6.28
N SER A 92 -14.43 -22.08 -5.45
CA SER A 92 -14.88 -20.73 -5.81
C SER A 92 -13.87 -20.03 -6.72
N ASP A 93 -14.31 -19.02 -7.47
CA ASP A 93 -13.42 -18.19 -8.30
C ASP A 93 -12.26 -17.63 -7.48
N ILE A 94 -12.52 -17.17 -6.25
CA ILE A 94 -11.51 -16.65 -5.33
C ILE A 94 -10.48 -17.73 -4.99
N PHE A 95 -10.92 -18.97 -4.74
CA PHE A 95 -10.00 -20.09 -4.51
C PHE A 95 -9.03 -20.28 -5.65
N HIS A 96 -9.53 -20.27 -6.89
CA HIS A 96 -8.66 -20.36 -8.05
C HIS A 96 -7.72 -19.17 -8.18
N VAL A 97 -8.21 -17.95 -8.00
CA VAL A 97 -7.37 -16.73 -8.03
C VAL A 97 -6.23 -16.82 -7.01
N THR A 98 -6.47 -17.39 -5.83
CA THR A 98 -5.53 -17.39 -4.70
C THR A 98 -4.44 -18.48 -4.71
N LYS A 99 -4.42 -19.43 -5.66
CA LYS A 99 -3.59 -20.65 -5.55
C LYS A 99 -2.07 -20.47 -5.62
N ILE A 100 -1.55 -19.69 -6.58
CA ILE A 100 -0.11 -19.68 -6.90
C ILE A 100 0.59 -18.42 -6.36
N ILE A 101 0.29 -17.26 -6.98
CA ILE A 101 0.76 -15.92 -6.58
C ILE A 101 -0.40 -15.04 -6.11
N GLY A 102 -1.53 -15.70 -5.88
CA GLY A 102 -2.86 -15.12 -5.96
C GLY A 102 -3.20 -14.04 -4.95
N PRO A 103 -2.76 -14.10 -3.68
CA PRO A 103 -3.03 -13.02 -2.74
C PRO A 103 -2.48 -11.67 -3.22
N PHE A 104 -1.35 -11.65 -3.92
CA PHE A 104 -0.77 -10.42 -4.46
C PHE A 104 -1.44 -9.94 -5.76
N SER A 105 -2.37 -10.71 -6.36
CA SER A 105 -3.13 -10.23 -7.52
C SER A 105 -4.21 -9.20 -7.15
N PHE A 106 -4.55 -9.10 -5.87
CA PHE A 106 -5.48 -8.11 -5.35
C PHE A 106 -4.77 -6.77 -5.15
N PHE A 107 -5.34 -5.70 -5.71
CA PHE A 107 -4.80 -4.35 -5.58
C PHE A 107 -4.68 -3.94 -4.10
N THR A 108 -5.67 -4.29 -3.28
CA THR A 108 -5.67 -4.08 -1.83
C THR A 108 -4.42 -4.60 -1.15
N LYS A 109 -4.04 -5.85 -1.46
CA LYS A 109 -2.88 -6.51 -0.86
C LYS A 109 -1.59 -5.79 -1.25
N GLN A 110 -1.45 -5.41 -2.52
CA GLN A 110 -0.29 -4.65 -3.00
C GLN A 110 -0.23 -3.25 -2.35
N ALA A 111 -1.34 -2.52 -2.36
CA ALA A 111 -1.42 -1.16 -1.84
C ALA A 111 -1.14 -1.09 -0.33
N ILE A 112 -1.74 -1.97 0.47
CA ILE A 112 -1.44 -2.07 1.91
C ILE A 112 0.03 -2.43 2.10
N THR A 113 0.56 -3.42 1.37
CA THR A 113 1.99 -3.80 1.49
C THR A 113 2.92 -2.63 1.20
N ILE A 114 2.65 -1.86 0.13
CA ILE A 114 3.43 -0.67 -0.25
C ILE A 114 3.36 0.38 0.86
N GLN A 115 2.17 0.71 1.35
CA GLN A 115 2.00 1.70 2.42
C GLN A 115 2.61 1.26 3.76
N THR A 116 2.49 -0.01 4.13
CA THR A 116 3.10 -0.57 5.35
C THR A 116 4.61 -0.54 5.26
N THR A 117 5.18 -0.97 4.13
CA THR A 117 6.63 -0.91 3.89
C THR A 117 7.14 0.52 3.95
N HIS A 118 6.48 1.44 3.25
CA HIS A 118 6.85 2.85 3.28
C HIS A 118 6.75 3.45 4.68
N SER A 119 5.69 3.15 5.44
CA SER A 119 5.51 3.66 6.81
C SER A 119 6.58 3.14 7.78
N LEU A 120 6.98 1.86 7.66
CA LEU A 120 8.07 1.28 8.44
C LEU A 120 9.41 1.93 8.09
N LEU A 121 9.74 2.05 6.81
CA LEU A 121 10.98 2.71 6.35
C LEU A 121 11.01 4.18 6.74
N SER A 122 9.86 4.85 6.66
CA SER A 122 9.66 6.22 7.11
C SER A 122 9.98 6.36 8.59
N PHE A 123 9.42 5.51 9.45
CA PHE A 123 9.76 5.51 10.88
C PHE A 123 11.24 5.26 11.13
N LEU A 124 11.85 4.26 10.47
CA LEU A 124 13.28 3.95 10.60
C LEU A 124 14.16 5.14 10.19
N ALA A 125 13.83 5.81 9.08
CA ALA A 125 14.55 6.99 8.63
C ALA A 125 14.47 8.13 9.65
N GLU A 126 13.27 8.43 10.16
CA GLU A 126 13.07 9.48 11.16
C GLU A 126 13.76 9.17 12.50
N ALA A 127 13.64 7.92 12.97
CA ALA A 127 14.26 7.49 14.22
C ALA A 127 15.80 7.55 14.13
N SER A 128 16.37 7.24 12.96
CA SER A 128 17.82 7.27 12.75
C SER A 128 18.43 8.67 12.96
N LEU A 129 17.67 9.74 12.74
CA LEU A 129 18.10 11.12 12.98
C LEU A 129 18.35 11.41 14.47
N GLY A 130 17.75 10.64 15.39
CA GLY A 130 18.03 10.74 16.82
C GLY A 130 19.24 9.93 17.28
N THR A 131 19.97 9.28 16.35
CA THR A 131 21.08 8.37 16.64
C THR A 131 22.41 8.90 16.10
N LYS A 132 23.51 8.19 16.40
CA LYS A 132 24.84 8.48 15.81
C LYS A 132 24.95 8.14 14.33
N TRP A 133 23.97 7.43 13.75
CA TRP A 133 24.00 6.89 12.39
C TRP A 133 22.75 7.33 11.60
N PRO A 134 22.63 8.62 11.25
CA PRO A 134 21.50 9.11 10.47
C PRO A 134 21.47 8.51 9.06
N LEU A 135 20.31 7.98 8.66
CA LEU A 135 20.08 7.36 7.35
C LEU A 135 19.53 8.39 6.37
N PHE A 136 20.32 9.40 6.01
CA PHE A 136 19.86 10.50 5.13
C PHE A 136 19.36 10.04 3.76
N ALA A 137 20.02 9.06 3.14
CA ALA A 137 19.58 8.50 1.86
C ALA A 137 18.20 7.84 1.97
N LEU A 138 17.94 7.12 3.08
CA LEU A 138 16.63 6.55 3.34
C LEU A 138 15.58 7.64 3.61
N LEU A 139 15.96 8.68 4.36
CA LEU A 139 15.09 9.83 4.65
C LEU A 139 14.66 10.55 3.36
N GLU A 140 15.60 10.81 2.46
CA GLU A 140 15.33 11.37 1.14
C GLU A 140 14.39 10.44 0.36
N ALA A 141 14.72 9.15 0.24
CA ALA A 141 13.92 8.18 -0.50
C ALA A 141 12.46 8.09 -0.01
N VAL A 142 12.23 8.06 1.31
CA VAL A 142 10.85 8.00 1.86
C VAL A 142 10.09 9.32 1.67
N HIS A 143 10.77 10.47 1.56
CA HIS A 143 10.16 11.75 1.24
C HIS A 143 9.81 11.87 -0.24
N GLU A 144 10.69 11.40 -1.11
CA GLU A 144 10.48 11.38 -2.56
C GLU A 144 9.38 10.40 -2.98
N THR A 145 9.24 9.28 -2.28
CA THR A 145 8.21 8.25 -2.56
C THR A 145 6.90 8.48 -1.81
N ALA A 146 6.80 9.49 -0.94
CA ALA A 146 5.60 9.75 -0.15
C ALA A 146 4.35 10.03 -1.01
N THR A 147 4.49 10.84 -2.06
CA THR A 147 3.36 11.21 -2.93
C THR A 147 2.79 10.04 -3.70
N PRO A 148 3.57 9.22 -4.44
CA PRO A 148 2.99 8.08 -5.15
C PRO A 148 2.37 7.06 -4.19
N VAL A 149 2.98 6.82 -3.02
CA VAL A 149 2.44 5.93 -1.98
C VAL A 149 1.11 6.46 -1.43
N ALA A 150 1.02 7.77 -1.15
CA ALA A 150 -0.21 8.41 -0.72
C ALA A 150 -1.31 8.34 -1.79
N VAL A 151 -0.97 8.55 -3.07
CA VAL A 151 -1.91 8.40 -4.18
C VAL A 151 -2.43 6.97 -4.28
N ILE A 152 -1.58 5.95 -4.15
CA ILE A 152 -2.01 4.54 -4.10
C ILE A 152 -2.97 4.30 -2.94
N GLY A 153 -2.63 4.76 -1.74
CA GLY A 153 -3.47 4.60 -0.54
C GLY A 153 -4.85 5.24 -0.66
N ILE A 154 -4.90 6.50 -1.12
CA ILE A 154 -6.17 7.20 -1.35
C ILE A 154 -6.98 6.51 -2.46
N SER A 155 -6.31 6.09 -3.54
CA SER A 155 -6.96 5.40 -4.64
C SER A 155 -7.55 4.06 -4.21
N LEU A 156 -6.86 3.30 -3.34
CA LEU A 156 -7.40 2.07 -2.75
C LEU A 156 -8.74 2.35 -2.06
N THR A 157 -8.79 3.34 -1.19
CA THR A 157 -10.01 3.70 -0.47
C THR A 157 -11.13 4.12 -1.42
N LEU A 158 -10.85 5.03 -2.36
CA LEU A 158 -11.86 5.56 -3.28
C LEU A 158 -12.39 4.49 -4.25
N LEU A 159 -11.51 3.68 -4.81
CA LEU A 159 -11.90 2.59 -5.71
C LEU A 159 -12.69 1.53 -4.95
N PHE A 160 -12.29 1.16 -3.73
CA PHE A 160 -13.06 0.24 -2.90
C PHE A 160 -14.46 0.77 -2.61
N LEU A 161 -14.58 2.04 -2.21
CA LEU A 161 -15.89 2.64 -1.96
C LEU A 161 -16.77 2.58 -3.21
N ARG A 162 -16.22 2.94 -4.37
CA ARG A 162 -16.95 3.02 -5.63
C ARG A 162 -17.30 1.67 -6.24
N LEU A 163 -16.37 0.72 -6.25
CA LEU A 163 -16.45 -0.54 -7.01
C LEU A 163 -16.88 -1.74 -6.15
N ASN A 164 -16.78 -1.63 -4.82
CA ASN A 164 -17.07 -2.74 -3.91
C ASN A 164 -18.07 -2.33 -2.84
N TRP A 165 -17.72 -1.36 -1.99
CA TRP A 165 -18.49 -1.08 -0.78
C TRP A 165 -19.90 -0.62 -1.10
N PHE A 166 -20.12 0.25 -2.09
CA PHE A 166 -21.46 0.69 -2.48
C PHE A 166 -22.07 -0.14 -3.62
N GLU A 167 -21.35 -1.13 -4.16
CA GLU A 167 -21.81 -1.95 -5.27
C GLU A 167 -22.63 -3.16 -4.77
N SER A 168 -23.84 -3.32 -5.30
CA SER A 168 -24.81 -4.27 -4.79
C SER A 168 -24.47 -5.72 -5.11
N ASN A 169 -23.87 -6.00 -6.27
CA ASN A 169 -23.50 -7.36 -6.67
C ASN A 169 -22.32 -7.85 -5.83
N TRP A 170 -21.30 -7.02 -5.61
CA TRP A 170 -20.19 -7.32 -4.73
C TRP A 170 -20.66 -7.61 -3.30
N ARG A 171 -21.60 -6.82 -2.76
CA ARG A 171 -22.18 -7.11 -1.44
C ARG A 171 -22.87 -8.46 -1.39
N LYS A 172 -23.64 -8.81 -2.44
CA LYS A 172 -24.36 -10.09 -2.54
C LYS A 172 -23.43 -11.29 -2.71
N GLU A 173 -22.39 -11.16 -3.52
CA GLU A 173 -21.50 -12.26 -3.91
C GLU A 173 -20.34 -12.47 -2.93
N ALA A 174 -19.80 -11.38 -2.37
CA ALA A 174 -18.65 -11.44 -1.49
C ALA A 174 -19.04 -11.22 -0.02
N LEU A 175 -19.75 -10.14 0.31
CA LEU A 175 -19.96 -9.74 1.71
C LEU A 175 -20.98 -10.60 2.47
N TYR A 176 -22.20 -10.72 1.96
CA TYR A 176 -23.30 -11.41 2.65
C TYR A 176 -23.07 -12.91 2.87
N PRO A 177 -22.45 -13.68 1.96
CA PRO A 177 -22.17 -15.09 2.20
C PRO A 177 -21.27 -15.31 3.43
N TRP A 178 -20.28 -14.44 3.64
CA TRP A 178 -19.40 -14.52 4.80
C TRP A 178 -20.06 -14.02 6.08
N LEU A 179 -20.85 -12.94 6.01
CA LEU A 179 -21.63 -12.48 7.16
C LEU A 179 -22.60 -13.55 7.68
N ARG A 180 -23.26 -14.30 6.78
CA ARG A 180 -24.15 -15.42 7.16
C ARG A 180 -23.39 -16.57 7.84
N ARG A 181 -22.09 -16.68 7.63
CA ARG A 181 -21.20 -17.67 8.29
C ARG A 181 -20.60 -17.14 9.61
N GLY A 182 -21.03 -15.96 10.07
CA GLY A 182 -20.50 -15.34 11.28
C GLY A 182 -19.11 -14.72 11.10
N VAL A 183 -18.61 -14.59 9.87
CA VAL A 183 -17.32 -13.96 9.58
C VAL A 183 -17.54 -12.45 9.38
N PRO A 184 -16.86 -11.57 10.14
CA PRO A 184 -17.02 -10.13 10.06
C PRO A 184 -16.26 -9.52 8.86
N LEU A 185 -16.46 -10.08 7.65
CA LEU A 185 -15.73 -9.67 6.44
C LEU A 185 -15.89 -8.17 6.15
N GLY A 186 -17.05 -7.59 6.46
CA GLY A 186 -17.28 -6.15 6.30
C GLY A 186 -16.28 -5.32 7.11
N THR A 187 -16.08 -5.65 8.39
CA THR A 187 -15.12 -4.96 9.25
C THR A 187 -13.69 -5.14 8.77
N ILE A 188 -13.31 -6.36 8.38
CA ILE A 188 -11.97 -6.67 7.86
C ILE A 188 -11.70 -5.85 6.58
N ALA A 189 -12.66 -5.83 5.65
CA ALA A 189 -12.56 -5.06 4.43
C ALA A 189 -12.50 -3.55 4.72
N LEU A 190 -13.35 -3.03 5.61
CA LEU A 190 -13.31 -1.61 5.97
C LEU A 190 -11.96 -1.20 6.56
N VAL A 191 -11.39 -1.99 7.47
CA VAL A 191 -10.07 -1.70 8.06
C VAL A 191 -8.98 -1.71 6.99
N GLY A 192 -8.95 -2.74 6.13
CA GLY A 192 -7.94 -2.86 5.08
C GLY A 192 -8.01 -1.77 4.00
N HIS A 193 -9.18 -1.18 3.75
CA HIS A 193 -9.34 -0.21 2.66
C HIS A 193 -9.52 1.23 3.15
N LEU A 194 -10.24 1.48 4.25
CA LEU A 194 -10.51 2.83 4.72
C LEU A 194 -9.33 3.44 5.47
N LEU A 195 -8.51 2.64 6.16
CA LEU A 195 -7.40 3.17 6.96
C LEU A 195 -6.28 3.75 6.09
N SER A 196 -6.16 3.29 4.84
CA SER A 196 -5.18 3.77 3.87
C SER A 196 -5.30 5.26 3.56
N PHE A 197 -6.51 5.82 3.49
CA PHE A 197 -6.75 7.24 3.23
C PHE A 197 -6.26 8.15 4.37
N PRO A 198 -6.73 8.02 5.63
CA PRO A 198 -6.31 8.90 6.71
C PRO A 198 -4.81 8.75 7.02
N VAL A 199 -4.23 7.55 6.87
CA VAL A 199 -2.77 7.38 6.99
C VAL A 199 -2.04 8.14 5.89
N ALA A 200 -2.43 7.97 4.62
CA ALA A 200 -1.81 8.69 3.51
C ALA A 200 -1.91 10.20 3.69
N PHE A 201 -3.09 10.70 4.08
CA PHE A 201 -3.34 12.11 4.36
C PHE A 201 -2.47 12.63 5.50
N PHE A 202 -2.44 11.91 6.63
CA PHE A 202 -1.63 12.29 7.80
C PHE A 202 -0.13 12.27 7.48
N ASP A 203 0.34 11.27 6.71
CA ASP A 203 1.74 11.18 6.29
C ASP A 203 2.16 12.42 5.48
N VAL A 204 1.40 12.81 4.45
CA VAL A 204 1.78 13.95 3.60
C VAL A 204 1.57 15.31 4.28
N LEU A 205 0.58 15.42 5.17
CA LEU A 205 0.27 16.67 5.87
C LEU A 205 1.23 16.94 7.03
N PHE A 206 1.51 15.93 7.86
CA PHE A 206 2.24 16.15 9.11
C PHE A 206 3.67 15.60 9.09
N VAL A 207 3.89 14.49 8.38
CA VAL A 207 5.18 13.80 8.38
C VAL A 207 6.07 14.30 7.23
N LYS A 208 5.66 14.12 5.97
CA LYS A 208 6.49 14.30 4.77
C LYS A 208 6.47 15.75 4.26
N ARG A 209 6.95 16.66 5.09
CA ARG A 209 6.94 18.10 4.84
C ARG A 209 7.96 18.49 3.75
N PRO A 210 7.57 19.29 2.74
CA PRO A 210 8.52 19.71 1.70
C PRO A 210 9.71 20.51 2.24
N ILE A 211 9.57 21.21 3.37
CA ILE A 211 10.68 21.95 4.01
C ILE A 211 11.86 21.04 4.40
N THR A 212 11.58 19.78 4.75
CA THR A 212 12.64 18.81 5.04
C THR A 212 13.44 18.51 3.78
N MET A 213 12.78 18.39 2.64
CA MET A 213 13.46 18.20 1.35
C MET A 213 14.18 19.46 0.87
N THR A 214 13.69 20.67 1.19
CA THR A 214 14.43 21.90 0.87
C THR A 214 15.74 21.96 1.65
N GLN A 215 15.73 21.55 2.92
CA GLN A 215 16.93 21.49 3.77
C GLN A 215 17.93 20.42 3.31
N LEU A 216 17.43 19.27 2.84
CA LEU A 216 18.30 18.17 2.37
C LEU A 216 18.93 18.44 1.00
N THR A 217 18.19 19.10 0.09
CA THR A 217 18.58 19.21 -1.33
C THR A 217 18.94 20.62 -1.80
N ASN A 218 18.81 21.63 -0.93
CA ASN A 218 18.95 23.06 -1.28
C ASN A 218 18.07 23.52 -2.45
N ARG A 219 16.94 22.84 -2.68
CA ARG A 219 15.93 23.21 -3.68
C ARG A 219 14.82 24.03 -3.03
N ASN A 220 14.18 24.92 -3.78
CA ASN A 220 12.98 25.60 -3.31
C ASN A 220 11.75 24.65 -3.34
N VAL A 221 10.69 25.02 -2.61
CA VAL A 221 9.47 24.21 -2.47
C VAL A 221 8.80 23.94 -3.82
N ALA A 222 8.74 24.93 -4.72
CA ALA A 222 8.08 24.78 -6.02
C ALA A 222 8.78 23.74 -6.90
N THR A 223 10.12 23.76 -6.94
CA THR A 223 10.95 22.78 -7.64
C THR A 223 10.74 21.38 -7.07
N ILE A 224 10.67 21.24 -5.74
CA ILE A 224 10.41 19.93 -5.10
C ILE A 224 9.04 19.39 -5.50
N LEU A 225 7.98 20.20 -5.42
CA LEU A 225 6.63 19.78 -5.79
C LEU A 225 6.53 19.39 -7.27
N LEU A 226 7.22 20.11 -8.16
CA LEU A 226 7.26 19.78 -9.60
C LEU A 226 8.00 18.46 -9.87
N ILE A 227 9.15 18.24 -9.23
CA ILE A 227 9.91 16.97 -9.33
C ILE A 227 9.06 15.81 -8.80
N ASP A 228 8.43 16.02 -7.65
CA ASP A 228 7.55 15.05 -6.99
C ASP A 228 6.36 14.67 -7.88
N ALA A 229 5.69 15.66 -8.50
CA ALA A 229 4.61 15.42 -9.45
C ALA A 229 5.06 14.58 -10.65
N ARG A 230 6.20 14.91 -11.27
CA ARG A 230 6.73 14.19 -12.44
C ARG A 230 7.12 12.75 -12.10
N ARG A 231 7.83 12.55 -10.99
CA ARG A 231 8.25 11.22 -10.54
C ARG A 231 7.06 10.37 -10.12
N SER A 232 6.10 10.96 -9.42
CA SER A 232 4.84 10.31 -9.05
C SER A 232 4.06 9.86 -10.27
N ALA A 233 3.89 10.74 -11.27
CA ALA A 233 3.18 10.39 -12.50
C ALA A 233 3.87 9.24 -13.25
N PHE A 234 5.21 9.26 -13.36
CA PHE A 234 5.97 8.19 -13.98
C PHE A 234 5.86 6.87 -13.21
N PHE A 235 5.98 6.91 -11.88
CA PHE A 235 5.80 5.73 -11.04
C PHE A 235 4.39 5.14 -11.16
N LEU A 236 3.34 5.97 -11.11
CA LEU A 236 1.95 5.53 -11.24
C LEU A 236 1.68 4.93 -12.61
N PHE A 237 2.27 5.49 -13.67
CA PHE A 237 2.25 4.90 -15.01
C PHE A 237 2.83 3.48 -14.98
N LEU A 238 4.08 3.30 -14.53
CA LEU A 238 4.72 1.99 -14.47
C LEU A 238 3.95 1.00 -13.60
N TYR A 239 3.51 1.45 -12.42
CA TYR A 239 2.79 0.62 -11.47
C TYR A 239 1.42 0.15 -12.01
N ASN A 240 0.69 0.99 -12.73
CA ASN A 240 -0.58 0.61 -13.36
C ASN A 240 -0.39 -0.53 -14.38
N TYR A 241 0.59 -0.40 -15.28
CA TYR A 241 0.90 -1.46 -16.24
C TYR A 241 1.43 -2.71 -15.57
N PHE A 242 2.26 -2.57 -14.53
CA PHE A 242 2.70 -3.70 -13.71
C PHE A 242 1.51 -4.42 -13.09
N PHE A 243 0.57 -3.71 -12.46
CA PHE A 243 -0.62 -4.29 -11.83
C PHE A 243 -1.49 -5.03 -12.85
N VAL A 244 -1.76 -4.43 -14.00
CA VAL A 244 -2.55 -5.07 -15.06
C VAL A 244 -1.83 -6.29 -15.64
N GLY A 245 -0.53 -6.16 -15.96
CA GLY A 245 0.27 -7.28 -16.45
C GLY A 245 0.31 -8.44 -15.45
N PHE A 246 0.51 -8.15 -14.17
CA PHE A 246 0.50 -9.13 -13.09
C PHE A 246 -0.89 -9.80 -12.94
N THR A 247 -1.97 -9.03 -13.04
CA THR A 247 -3.35 -9.54 -12.99
C THR A 247 -3.64 -10.48 -14.15
N LEU A 248 -3.27 -10.10 -15.38
CA LEU A 248 -3.42 -10.92 -16.58
C LEU A 248 -2.59 -12.21 -16.48
N LEU A 249 -1.35 -12.11 -16.00
CA LEU A 249 -0.48 -13.26 -15.79
C LEU A 249 -1.07 -14.23 -14.74
N ASN A 250 -1.56 -13.70 -13.62
CA ASN A 250 -2.23 -14.50 -12.60
C ASN A 250 -3.49 -15.18 -13.16
N ALA A 251 -4.30 -14.47 -13.95
CA ALA A 251 -5.49 -15.04 -14.58
C ALA A 251 -5.10 -16.17 -15.55
N LYS A 252 -4.05 -15.98 -16.36
CA LYS A 252 -3.54 -17.02 -17.28
C LYS A 252 -3.13 -18.29 -16.55
N PHE A 253 -2.44 -18.17 -15.41
CA PHE A 253 -2.02 -19.34 -14.63
C PHE A 253 -3.13 -19.99 -13.81
N ASN A 254 -4.18 -19.24 -13.49
CA ASN A 254 -5.32 -19.74 -12.72
C ASN A 254 -6.57 -19.81 -13.60
N GLY A 255 -6.50 -20.46 -14.77
CA GLY A 255 -7.70 -20.85 -15.54
C GLY A 255 -8.62 -19.72 -16.01
N GLY A 256 -8.11 -18.49 -16.13
CA GLY A 256 -8.89 -17.32 -16.54
C GLY A 256 -9.67 -16.64 -15.41
N TYR A 257 -9.44 -17.00 -14.14
CA TYR A 257 -10.11 -16.36 -13.01
C TYR A 257 -9.44 -15.02 -12.63
N PHE A 258 -10.27 -13.99 -12.42
CA PHE A 258 -9.83 -12.64 -12.06
C PHE A 258 -10.15 -12.28 -10.60
N PRO A 259 -9.31 -11.45 -9.94
CA PRO A 259 -9.51 -11.06 -8.55
C PRO A 259 -10.79 -10.25 -8.32
N TYR A 260 -11.31 -9.58 -9.34
CA TYR A 260 -12.53 -8.78 -9.25
C TYR A 260 -13.55 -9.19 -10.32
N PRO A 261 -14.85 -9.32 -9.98
CA PRO A 261 -15.88 -9.74 -10.94
C PRO A 261 -15.97 -8.84 -12.18
N PHE A 262 -15.85 -7.52 -12.01
CA PHE A 262 -15.95 -6.57 -13.13
C PHE A 262 -14.87 -6.77 -14.21
N MET A 263 -13.72 -7.34 -13.86
CA MET A 263 -12.63 -7.57 -14.81
C MET A 263 -12.97 -8.62 -15.87
N ARG A 264 -13.96 -9.47 -15.62
CA ARG A 264 -14.46 -10.45 -16.60
C ARG A 264 -15.07 -9.80 -17.83
N ALA A 265 -15.52 -8.54 -17.71
CA ALA A 265 -16.03 -7.77 -18.84
C ALA A 265 -14.92 -7.32 -19.82
N PHE A 266 -13.65 -7.44 -19.44
CA PHE A 266 -12.48 -7.02 -20.24
C PHE A 266 -11.98 -8.15 -21.14
N ASP A 267 -12.82 -8.54 -22.09
CA ASP A 267 -12.57 -9.58 -23.10
C ASP A 267 -11.51 -9.22 -24.16
N THR A 268 -11.08 -7.96 -24.21
CA THR A 268 -10.21 -7.42 -25.28
C THR A 268 -9.10 -6.56 -24.71
N SER A 269 -7.95 -6.53 -25.39
CA SER A 269 -6.82 -5.66 -25.05
C SER A 269 -7.21 -4.18 -25.02
N LYS A 270 -8.14 -3.77 -25.89
CA LYS A 270 -8.70 -2.41 -25.91
C LYS A 270 -9.40 -2.04 -24.60
N LYS A 271 -10.20 -2.94 -24.01
CA LYS A 271 -10.88 -2.69 -22.74
C LYS A 271 -9.89 -2.61 -21.58
N TRP A 272 -8.87 -3.47 -21.56
CA TRP A 272 -7.78 -3.39 -20.58
C TRP A 272 -7.00 -2.08 -20.68
N PHE A 273 -6.64 -1.68 -21.91
CA PHE A 273 -5.97 -0.39 -22.14
C PHE A 273 -6.84 0.78 -21.68
N LEU A 274 -8.13 0.79 -22.01
CA LEU A 274 -9.04 1.85 -21.59
C LEU A 274 -9.20 1.89 -20.07
N PHE A 275 -9.29 0.73 -19.42
CA PHE A 275 -9.30 0.63 -17.96
C PHE A 275 -8.02 1.23 -17.35
N SER A 276 -6.85 0.83 -17.83
CA SER A 276 -5.57 1.40 -17.39
C SER A 276 -5.51 2.91 -17.60
N LEU A 277 -5.96 3.41 -18.75
CA LEU A 277 -5.99 4.83 -19.06
C LEU A 277 -6.90 5.61 -18.10
N VAL A 278 -8.11 5.10 -17.82
CA VAL A 278 -9.04 5.72 -16.87
C VAL A 278 -8.45 5.78 -15.47
N ILE A 279 -7.83 4.70 -15.00
CA ILE A 279 -7.16 4.67 -13.69
C ILE A 279 -5.97 5.64 -13.66
N LEU A 280 -5.19 5.72 -14.73
CA LEU A 280 -4.07 6.66 -14.81
C LEU A 280 -4.55 8.11 -14.77
N ILE A 281 -5.59 8.45 -15.55
CA ILE A 281 -6.22 9.79 -15.54
C ILE A 281 -6.77 10.10 -14.14
N PHE A 282 -7.51 9.17 -13.55
CA PHE A 282 -8.06 9.33 -12.20
C PHE A 282 -6.96 9.62 -11.16
N THR A 283 -5.91 8.80 -11.13
CA THR A 283 -4.84 8.94 -10.14
C THR A 283 -3.98 10.19 -10.39
N THR A 284 -3.66 10.53 -11.64
CA THR A 284 -2.76 11.64 -11.97
C THR A 284 -3.45 13.00 -12.03
N LEU A 285 -4.71 13.08 -12.47
CA LEU A 285 -5.42 14.36 -12.63
C LEU A 285 -6.37 14.69 -11.48
N PHE A 286 -6.75 13.72 -10.64
CA PHE A 286 -7.65 13.98 -9.51
C PHE A 286 -6.98 13.72 -8.17
N VAL A 287 -6.41 12.54 -7.94
CA VAL A 287 -5.86 12.19 -6.62
C VAL A 287 -4.51 12.87 -6.35
N MET A 288 -3.58 12.83 -7.31
CA MET A 288 -2.24 13.42 -7.14
C MET A 288 -2.27 14.93 -6.89
N PRO A 289 -3.08 15.76 -7.61
CA PRO A 289 -3.15 17.18 -7.33
C PRO A 289 -3.64 17.48 -5.91
N ILE A 290 -4.59 16.69 -5.37
CA ILE A 290 -5.04 16.83 -3.98
C ILE A 290 -3.86 16.60 -3.02
N VAL A 291 -3.08 15.53 -3.24
CA VAL A 291 -1.89 15.23 -2.41
C VAL A 291 -0.86 16.36 -2.49
N LEU A 292 -0.59 16.88 -3.67
CA LEU A 292 0.37 17.97 -3.88
C LEU A 292 -0.09 19.28 -3.22
N VAL A 293 -1.40 19.59 -3.27
CA VAL A 293 -1.97 20.74 -2.57
C VAL A 293 -1.84 20.56 -1.06
N ILE A 294 -2.12 19.37 -0.52
CA ILE A 294 -1.94 19.10 0.92
C ILE A 294 -0.47 19.29 1.32
N LYS A 295 0.48 18.77 0.52
CA LYS A 295 1.92 18.99 0.73
C LYS A 295 2.29 20.47 0.68
N PHE A 296 1.73 21.23 -0.25
CA PHE A 296 1.96 22.67 -0.31
C PHE A 296 1.44 23.37 0.96
N LEU A 297 0.24 23.04 1.41
CA LEU A 297 -0.36 23.61 2.63
C LEU A 297 0.45 23.25 3.89
N SER A 298 1.03 22.05 3.97
CA SER A 298 1.86 21.67 5.13
C SER A 298 3.11 22.53 5.29
N THR A 299 3.64 23.10 4.20
CA THR A 299 4.75 24.07 4.27
C THR A 299 4.34 25.37 4.94
N ARG A 300 3.10 25.83 4.70
CA ARG A 300 2.57 27.08 5.27
C ARG A 300 2.28 26.96 6.75
N MET A 301 1.87 25.77 7.22
CA MET A 301 1.62 25.52 8.65
C MET A 301 2.90 25.44 9.51
N SER A 302 4.07 25.42 8.87
CA SER A 302 5.37 25.32 9.55
C SER A 302 6.09 26.67 9.67
N GLN A 303 5.54 27.73 9.08
CA GLN A 303 6.00 29.12 9.19
C GLN A 303 5.23 29.81 10.32
#